data_AF-A0A1J4MXZ3-F1
#
_entry.id   AF-A0A1J4MXZ3-F1
#
_cell.length_a   1.000
_cell.length_b   1.000
_cell.length_c   1.000
_cell.angle_alpha   90.00
_cell.angle_beta   90.00
_cell.angle_gamma   90.00
#
_symmetry.space_group_name_H-M   'P 1'
#
loop_
_entity.id
_entity.type
_entity.pdbx_description
1 polymer ?
#
loop_
_entity_poly.entity_id
_entity_poly.type
_entity_poly.pdbx_seq_one_letter_code
_entity_poly.pdbx_strand_id
1 'polypeptide(L)'
;MDAPFLEFLKEANGWPWFLYDLRIVSARELLSERFVQDARDLIFVEQDLIEDALGVNAIDCLPIGISESSTDCILLLLDGSGRPGEVIWEDNGEIYARHKDFEEFFRWMTRYQAGEVKL
;
A
#
# COMPACT_ATOMS: atom_id res chain seq x y z
N MET A 1 18.01 -24.65 -19.89
CA MET A 1 18.14 -23.25 -19.44
C MET A 1 19.04 -22.56 -20.46
N ASP A 2 18.63 -21.45 -21.04
CA ASP A 2 19.39 -20.83 -22.14
C ASP A 2 20.62 -20.05 -21.63
N ALA A 3 21.57 -19.77 -22.52
CA ALA A 3 22.79 -19.07 -22.14
C ALA A 3 22.53 -17.65 -21.60
N PRO A 4 21.61 -16.84 -22.17
CA PRO A 4 21.29 -15.52 -21.63
C PRO A 4 20.73 -15.54 -20.21
N PHE A 5 19.82 -16.48 -19.88
CA PHE A 5 19.27 -16.57 -18.53
C PHE A 5 20.31 -17.09 -17.52
N LEU A 6 21.23 -17.96 -17.95
CA LEU A 6 22.37 -18.37 -17.11
C LEU A 6 23.32 -17.20 -16.81
N GLU A 7 23.59 -16.34 -17.78
CA GLU A 7 24.35 -15.10 -17.56
C GLU A 7 23.60 -14.15 -16.62
N PHE A 8 22.30 -13.97 -16.80
CA PHE A 8 21.48 -13.21 -15.86
C PHE A 8 21.61 -13.76 -14.44
N LEU A 9 21.45 -15.07 -14.21
CA LEU A 9 21.53 -15.66 -12.86
C LEU A 9 22.91 -15.54 -12.21
N LYS A 10 23.98 -15.46 -13.00
CA LYS A 10 25.34 -15.19 -12.48
C LYS A 10 25.47 -13.76 -11.96
N GLU A 11 24.89 -12.80 -12.66
CA GLU A 11 24.93 -11.38 -12.30
C GLU A 11 23.88 -11.02 -11.24
N ALA A 12 22.68 -11.59 -11.36
CA ALA A 12 21.52 -11.39 -10.51
C ALA A 12 20.77 -12.72 -10.36
N ASN A 13 20.97 -13.40 -9.23
CA ASN A 13 20.32 -14.67 -8.94
C ASN A 13 18.85 -14.50 -8.55
N GLY A 14 18.05 -14.07 -9.52
CA GLY A 14 16.67 -13.61 -9.34
C GLY A 14 16.56 -12.10 -9.21
N TRP A 15 15.36 -11.58 -9.46
CA TRP A 15 15.02 -10.16 -9.33
C TRP A 15 13.66 -10.04 -8.64
N PRO A 16 13.62 -9.98 -7.31
CA PRO A 16 12.38 -9.76 -6.56
C PRO A 16 11.73 -8.45 -6.99
N TRP A 17 10.38 -8.41 -7.00
CA TRP A 17 9.62 -7.21 -7.34
C TRP A 17 9.90 -6.65 -8.74
N PHE A 18 10.22 -7.54 -9.71
CA PHE A 18 10.47 -7.17 -11.11
C PHE A 18 9.34 -6.35 -11.75
N LEU A 19 8.11 -6.59 -11.28
CA LEU A 19 6.94 -5.76 -11.55
C LEU A 19 6.26 -5.47 -10.20
N TYR A 20 6.17 -4.19 -9.84
CA TYR A 20 5.46 -3.71 -8.66
C TYR A 20 4.75 -2.41 -9.03
N ASP A 21 3.44 -2.38 -8.87
CA ASP A 21 2.53 -1.35 -9.39
C ASP A 21 1.78 -0.58 -8.28
N LEU A 22 2.13 -0.80 -7.01
CA LEU A 22 1.62 0.02 -5.92
C LEU A 22 2.00 1.48 -6.13
N ARG A 23 0.99 2.35 -6.22
CA ARG A 23 1.16 3.78 -6.51
C ARG A 23 0.41 4.64 -5.50
N ILE A 24 0.93 5.83 -5.26
CA ILE A 24 0.20 6.88 -4.53
C ILE A 24 -0.75 7.61 -5.50
N VAL A 25 -1.96 7.86 -5.03
CA VAL A 25 -3.02 8.50 -5.82
C VAL A 25 -2.73 10.00 -5.97
N SER A 26 -3.04 10.54 -7.14
CA SER A 26 -2.89 11.98 -7.40
C SER A 26 -4.03 12.79 -6.79
N ALA A 27 -3.80 14.10 -6.58
CA ALA A 27 -4.86 15.01 -6.15
C ALA A 27 -6.07 15.01 -7.11
N ARG A 28 -5.84 14.82 -8.42
CA ARG A 28 -6.93 14.73 -9.41
C ARG A 28 -7.79 13.49 -9.20
N GLU A 29 -7.17 12.36 -8.83
CA GLU A 29 -7.86 11.12 -8.53
C GLU A 29 -8.64 11.21 -7.21
N LEU A 30 -8.05 11.81 -6.16
CA LEU A 30 -8.75 12.06 -4.89
C LEU A 30 -9.99 12.96 -5.05
N LEU A 31 -9.95 13.89 -5.99
CA LEU A 31 -11.09 14.75 -6.33
C LEU A 31 -12.10 14.07 -7.26
N SER A 32 -11.79 12.88 -7.77
CA SER A 32 -12.69 12.11 -8.62
C SER A 32 -13.58 11.22 -7.76
N GLU A 33 -14.86 11.54 -7.69
CA GLU A 33 -15.86 10.72 -6.97
C GLU A 33 -15.84 9.25 -7.43
N ARG A 34 -15.65 9.02 -8.73
CA ARG A 34 -15.54 7.66 -9.27
C ARG A 34 -14.33 6.92 -8.70
N PHE A 35 -13.15 7.54 -8.71
CA PHE A 35 -11.95 6.91 -8.18
C PHE A 35 -12.11 6.59 -6.69
N VAL A 36 -12.60 7.55 -5.91
CA VAL A 36 -12.82 7.37 -4.47
C VAL A 36 -13.84 6.26 -4.22
N GLN A 37 -14.89 6.16 -5.03
CA GLN A 37 -15.87 5.09 -4.91
C GLN A 37 -15.26 3.73 -5.28
N ASP A 38 -14.57 3.63 -6.41
CA ASP A 38 -13.93 2.38 -6.86
C ASP A 38 -12.91 1.88 -5.81
N ALA A 39 -12.13 2.79 -5.21
CA ALA A 39 -11.17 2.47 -4.16
C ALA A 39 -11.87 2.08 -2.83
N ARG A 40 -13.00 2.69 -2.50
CA ARG A 40 -13.82 2.31 -1.35
C ARG A 40 -14.50 0.97 -1.54
N ASP A 41 -14.96 0.66 -2.75
CA ASP A 41 -15.60 -0.61 -3.07
C ASP A 41 -14.59 -1.76 -2.90
N LEU A 42 -13.32 -1.55 -3.26
CA LEU A 42 -12.24 -2.50 -2.99
C LEU A 42 -12.05 -2.73 -1.48
N ILE A 43 -11.93 -1.66 -0.70
CA ILE A 43 -11.86 -1.73 0.77
C ILE A 43 -13.11 -2.40 1.36
N PHE A 44 -14.29 -2.16 0.79
CA PHE A 44 -15.55 -2.69 1.30
C PHE A 44 -15.63 -4.22 1.16
N VAL A 45 -15.02 -4.79 0.12
CA VAL A 45 -14.89 -6.24 -0.02
C VAL A 45 -14.08 -6.85 1.12
N GLU A 46 -13.11 -6.09 1.65
CA GLU A 46 -12.21 -6.52 2.73
C GLU A 46 -12.54 -5.83 4.08
N GLN A 47 -13.73 -5.25 4.19
CA GLN A 47 -14.10 -4.36 5.31
C GLN A 47 -13.84 -5.02 6.65
N ASP A 48 -14.39 -6.21 6.89
CA ASP A 48 -14.26 -6.90 8.19
C ASP A 48 -12.79 -7.15 8.54
N LEU A 49 -11.95 -7.51 7.57
CA LEU A 49 -10.52 -7.75 7.77
C LEU A 49 -9.78 -6.46 8.15
N ILE A 50 -10.05 -5.37 7.43
CA ILE A 50 -9.44 -4.07 7.68
C ILE A 50 -9.90 -3.53 9.04
N GLU A 51 -11.19 -3.61 9.35
CA GLU A 51 -11.73 -3.12 10.62
C GLU A 51 -11.17 -3.91 11.81
N ASP A 52 -11.09 -5.24 11.71
CA ASP A 52 -10.49 -6.10 12.74
C ASP A 52 -8.99 -5.83 12.90
N ALA A 53 -8.25 -5.70 11.80
CA ALA A 53 -6.80 -5.48 11.82
C ALA A 53 -6.44 -4.08 12.32
N LEU A 54 -7.22 -3.07 11.97
CA LEU A 54 -6.94 -1.68 12.30
C LEU A 54 -7.58 -1.24 13.62
N GLY A 55 -8.68 -1.86 14.03
CA GLY A 55 -9.50 -1.41 15.14
C GLY A 55 -10.18 -0.06 14.88
N VAL A 56 -10.51 0.24 13.62
CA VAL A 56 -11.19 1.48 13.17
C VAL A 56 -12.22 1.11 12.11
N ASN A 57 -13.26 1.92 11.92
CA ASN A 57 -14.23 1.65 10.86
C ASN A 57 -13.60 1.93 9.48
N ALA A 58 -13.92 1.13 8.48
CA ALA A 58 -13.38 1.31 7.12
C ALA A 58 -13.78 2.67 6.50
N ILE A 59 -14.92 3.23 6.90
CA ILE A 59 -15.36 4.57 6.47
C ILE A 59 -14.44 5.70 6.98
N ASP A 60 -13.70 5.45 8.06
CA ASP A 60 -12.73 6.37 8.64
C ASP A 60 -11.33 6.19 8.01
N CYS A 61 -11.22 5.40 6.94
CA CYS A 61 -10.02 5.21 6.15
C CYS A 61 -10.18 5.86 4.77
N LEU A 62 -9.13 6.55 4.31
CA LEU A 62 -9.01 7.06 2.95
C LEU A 62 -7.89 6.31 2.20
N PRO A 63 -8.20 5.54 1.15
CA PRO A 63 -7.17 4.98 0.29
C PRO A 63 -6.40 6.10 -0.42
N ILE A 64 -5.09 6.15 -0.15
CA ILE A 64 -4.14 7.09 -0.74
C ILE A 64 -3.08 6.38 -1.60
N GLY A 65 -3.08 5.05 -1.62
CA GLY A 65 -2.30 4.27 -2.56
C GLY A 65 -2.94 2.91 -2.80
N ILE A 66 -2.88 2.44 -4.04
CA ILE A 66 -3.49 1.17 -4.47
C ILE A 66 -2.58 0.48 -5.48
N SER A 67 -2.58 -0.84 -5.46
CA SER A 67 -2.06 -1.65 -6.55
C SER A 67 -3.12 -1.88 -7.63
N GLU A 68 -2.72 -2.01 -8.90
CA GLU A 68 -3.64 -2.39 -9.99
C GLU A 68 -3.75 -3.93 -10.13
N SER A 69 -2.80 -4.67 -9.55
CA SER A 69 -2.65 -6.11 -9.74
C SER A 69 -2.69 -6.93 -8.45
N SER A 70 -2.66 -6.29 -7.28
CA SER A 70 -2.76 -6.92 -5.95
C SER A 70 -3.75 -6.19 -5.04
N THR A 71 -3.90 -6.70 -3.82
CA THR A 71 -4.74 -6.16 -2.74
C THR A 71 -3.99 -5.15 -1.86
N ASP A 72 -2.73 -4.82 -2.19
CA ASP A 72 -1.96 -3.79 -1.49
C ASP A 72 -2.68 -2.44 -1.50
N CYS A 73 -2.90 -1.91 -0.30
CA CYS A 73 -3.51 -0.61 -0.09
C CYS A 73 -2.71 0.22 0.91
N ILE A 74 -2.59 1.52 0.63
CA ILE A 74 -2.09 2.51 1.57
C ILE A 74 -3.28 3.34 2.05
N LEU A 75 -3.58 3.24 3.33
CA LEU A 75 -4.70 3.91 3.98
C LEU A 75 -4.20 5.10 4.80
N LEU A 76 -4.86 6.25 4.65
CA LEU A 76 -4.74 7.40 5.54
C LEU A 76 -5.93 7.42 6.50
N LEU A 77 -5.68 7.43 7.80
CA LEU A 77 -6.74 7.51 8.80
C LEU A 77 -7.32 8.93 8.89
N LEU A 78 -8.65 9.01 8.87
CA LEU A 78 -9.43 10.24 8.97
C LEU A 78 -9.80 10.57 10.42
N ASP A 79 -10.39 11.74 10.66
CA ASP A 79 -10.74 12.23 12.01
C ASP A 79 -11.63 11.28 12.83
N GLY A 80 -12.53 10.53 12.18
CA GLY A 80 -13.42 9.58 12.85
C GLY A 80 -12.69 8.36 13.45
N SER A 81 -11.46 8.07 13.00
CA SER A 81 -10.68 6.91 13.45
C SER A 81 -10.11 7.03 14.87
N GLY A 82 -10.13 8.23 15.46
CA GLY A 82 -9.44 8.55 16.71
C GLY A 82 -7.91 8.65 16.59
N ARG A 83 -7.34 8.38 15.42
CA ARG A 83 -5.90 8.50 15.10
C ARG A 83 -5.69 9.17 13.73
N PRO A 84 -6.22 10.39 13.53
CA PRO A 84 -6.13 11.07 12.25
C PRO A 84 -4.68 11.29 11.83
N GLY A 85 -4.41 11.10 10.54
CA GLY A 85 -3.10 11.30 9.94
C GLY A 85 -2.22 10.06 9.89
N GLU A 86 -2.51 9.01 10.66
CA GLU A 86 -1.77 7.75 10.57
C GLU A 86 -1.88 7.17 9.15
N VAL A 87 -0.75 6.65 8.65
CA VAL A 87 -0.66 5.99 7.35
C VAL A 87 -0.31 4.53 7.54
N ILE A 88 -1.08 3.66 6.91
CA ILE A 88 -1.01 2.21 7.06
C ILE A 88 -0.82 1.59 5.69
N TRP A 89 0.14 0.67 5.57
CA TRP A 89 0.22 -0.24 4.44
C TRP A 89 -0.37 -1.58 4.88
N GLU A 90 -1.40 -2.02 4.17
CA GLU A 90 -2.04 -3.31 4.38
C GLU A 90 -2.20 -4.08 3.06
N ASP A 91 -2.31 -5.40 3.17
CA ASP A 91 -2.67 -6.31 2.08
C ASP A 91 -3.59 -7.38 2.66
N ASN A 92 -4.88 -7.37 2.27
CA ASN A 92 -5.88 -8.36 2.68
C ASN A 92 -5.94 -8.55 4.22
N GLY A 93 -5.89 -7.43 4.96
CA GLY A 93 -5.95 -7.41 6.42
C GLY A 93 -4.63 -7.66 7.16
N GLU A 94 -3.54 -7.96 6.45
CA GLU A 94 -2.20 -8.01 7.05
C GLU A 94 -1.57 -6.62 7.05
N ILE A 95 -1.05 -6.18 8.20
CA ILE A 95 -0.46 -4.84 8.34
C ILE A 95 1.05 -4.91 8.21
N TYR A 96 1.58 -4.37 7.12
CA TYR A 96 3.01 -4.34 6.82
C TYR A 96 3.72 -3.16 7.48
N ALA A 97 3.05 -2.02 7.55
CA ALA A 97 3.61 -0.81 8.15
C ALA A 97 2.54 0.07 8.77
N ARG A 98 2.90 0.75 9.85
CA ARG A 98 2.13 1.83 10.46
C ARG A 98 3.05 3.00 10.75
N HIS A 99 2.67 4.18 10.31
CA HIS A 99 3.39 5.42 10.54
C HIS A 99 2.45 6.51 11.01
N LYS A 100 2.95 7.39 11.88
CA LYS A 100 2.12 8.43 12.50
C LYS A 100 1.60 9.48 11.50
N ASP A 101 2.28 9.64 10.37
CA ASP A 101 1.98 10.61 9.33
C ASP A 101 2.56 10.18 7.97
N PHE A 102 2.14 10.88 6.91
CA PHE A 102 2.60 10.62 5.55
C PHE A 102 4.09 10.91 5.34
N GLU A 103 4.68 11.86 6.07
CA GLU A 103 6.10 12.17 5.91
C GLU A 103 6.95 10.99 6.40
N GLU A 104 6.61 10.42 7.55
CA GLU A 104 7.28 9.26 8.11
C GLU A 104 7.10 8.03 7.21
N PHE A 105 5.87 7.78 6.72
CA PHE A 105 5.60 6.73 5.75
C PHE A 105 6.46 6.89 4.49
N PHE A 106 6.51 8.08 3.90
CA PHE A 106 7.28 8.33 2.68
C PHE A 106 8.79 8.10 2.90
N ARG A 107 9.33 8.58 4.03
CA ARG A 107 10.74 8.33 4.41
C ARG A 107 11.01 6.84 4.65
N TRP A 108 10.07 6.11 5.24
CA TRP A 108 10.22 4.67 5.44
C TRP A 108 10.16 3.92 4.10
N MET A 109 9.19 4.23 3.24
CA MET A 109 8.97 3.54 1.96
C MET A 109 10.16 3.70 1.02
N THR A 110 10.74 4.91 0.95
CA THR A 110 11.96 5.15 0.14
C THR A 110 13.15 4.31 0.62
N ARG A 111 13.30 4.13 1.93
CA ARG A 111 14.35 3.27 2.50
C ARG A 111 14.07 1.79 2.33
N TYR A 112 12.80 1.37 2.43
CA TYR A 112 12.36 0.01 2.14
C TYR A 112 12.66 -0.36 0.67
N GLN A 113 12.30 0.51 -0.28
CA GLN A 113 12.59 0.32 -1.71
C GLN A 113 14.10 0.30 -2.01
N ALA A 114 14.90 1.07 -1.26
CA ALA A 114 16.36 1.03 -1.35
C ALA A 114 16.99 -0.22 -0.70
N GLY A 115 16.19 -1.09 -0.07
CA GLY A 115 16.66 -2.29 0.62
C GLY A 115 17.36 -1.99 1.96
N GLU A 116 17.23 -0.79 2.49
CA GLU A 116 17.84 -0.39 3.77
C GLU A 116 17.02 -0.86 4.98
N VAL A 117 15.74 -1.15 4.76
CA VAL A 117 14.78 -1.59 5.77
C VAL A 117 14.08 -2.84 5.26
N LYS A 118 13.76 -3.76 6.17
CA LYS A 118 12.97 -4.96 5.88
C LYS A 118 11.57 -4.81 6.48
N LEU A 119 10.60 -5.47 5.86
CA LEU A 119 9.31 -5.78 6.48
C LEU A 119 9.51 -6.61 7.75
#